data_AF-A0A8T7AC87-F1
#
_entry.id   AF-A0A8T7AC87-F1
#
_cell.length_a   1.000
_cell.length_b   1.000
_cell.length_c   1.000
_cell.angle_alpha   90.00
_cell.angle_beta   90.00
_cell.angle_gamma   90.00
#
_symmetry.space_group_name_H-M   'P 1'
#
loop_
_entity.id
_entity.type
_entity.pdbx_description
1 polymer ?
#
loop_
_entity_poly.entity_id
_entity_poly.type
_entity_poly.pdbx_seq_one_letter_code
_entity_poly.pdbx_strand_id
1 'polypeptide(L)'
;MTLKFDRIIRELKYFIGVFFLSVVVLVAPAEAWHSSQVKNTWGGDGPAIHGYDPVAYFTLGEAMKGSDVFTHDWLGAEWHFVTAEHRDLFAQDPTKYAPQHGGYCAVGASGGGTFIAEPESWRIEDGKLYLFYSEETASRFNPGSAEVVEADANWQNQLLDLLEH
;
A
#
# COMPACT_ATOMS: atom_id res chain seq x y z
N MET A 1 -59.64 38.44 -18.59
CA MET A 1 -59.37 39.44 -17.54
C MET A 1 -58.09 39.04 -16.80
N THR A 2 -57.01 39.02 -17.58
CA THR A 2 -55.60 38.95 -17.19
C THR A 2 -55.15 40.32 -16.68
N LEU A 3 -54.00 40.39 -15.98
CA LEU A 3 -53.23 41.60 -15.68
C LEU A 3 -53.58 42.37 -14.38
N LYS A 4 -53.42 41.74 -13.21
CA LYS A 4 -53.15 42.54 -11.99
C LYS A 4 -52.28 41.90 -10.89
N PHE A 5 -52.01 40.59 -10.92
CA PHE A 5 -51.18 39.95 -9.90
C PHE A 5 -49.68 39.90 -10.21
N ASP A 6 -49.27 39.98 -11.48
CA ASP A 6 -47.86 39.83 -11.86
C ASP A 6 -47.00 41.09 -11.65
N ARG A 7 -47.60 42.20 -11.21
CA ARG A 7 -46.90 43.49 -11.03
C ARG A 7 -46.40 43.73 -9.61
N ILE A 8 -46.89 42.98 -8.61
CA ILE A 8 -46.53 43.17 -7.20
C ILE A 8 -45.24 42.40 -6.83
N ILE A 9 -44.91 41.32 -7.53
CA ILE A 9 -43.74 40.48 -7.23
C ILE A 9 -42.44 41.02 -7.90
N ARG A 10 -42.53 42.06 -8.74
CA ARG A 10 -41.35 42.59 -9.47
C ARG A 10 -40.58 43.71 -8.77
N GLU A 11 -41.12 44.31 -7.71
CA GLU A 11 -40.49 45.45 -7.00
C GLU A 11 -39.89 45.09 -5.63
N LEU A 12 -40.02 43.83 -5.18
CA LEU A 12 -39.29 43.31 -4.03
C LEU A 12 -37.92 42.74 -4.45
N LYS A 13 -37.23 43.44 -5.36
CA LYS A 13 -35.90 43.05 -5.87
C LYS A 13 -34.77 43.96 -5.37
N TYR A 14 -35.07 45.02 -4.62
CA TYR A 14 -34.07 46.05 -4.30
C TYR A 14 -34.25 46.75 -2.95
N PHE A 15 -34.63 46.03 -1.89
CA PHE A 15 -34.49 46.53 -0.53
C PHE A 15 -34.02 45.41 0.40
N ILE A 16 -32.96 45.69 1.16
CA ILE A 16 -32.20 44.81 2.06
C ILE A 16 -31.20 43.93 1.27
N GLY A 17 -30.08 44.44 0.77
CA GLY A 17 -29.28 45.50 1.36
C GLY A 17 -28.52 44.98 2.58
N VAL A 18 -27.38 44.34 2.32
CA VAL A 18 -26.20 44.37 3.20
C VAL A 18 -26.37 43.73 4.59
N PHE A 19 -26.19 42.42 4.67
CA PHE A 19 -25.45 41.85 5.80
C PHE A 19 -24.39 40.91 5.26
N PHE A 20 -23.21 41.51 5.07
CA PHE A 20 -21.94 40.85 4.84
C PHE A 20 -21.70 39.84 5.98
N LEU A 21 -21.75 38.55 5.66
CA LEU A 21 -20.87 37.58 6.29
C LEU A 21 -20.44 36.57 5.22
N SER A 22 -19.66 37.05 4.26
CA SER A 22 -18.82 36.17 3.47
C SER A 22 -17.80 35.54 4.42
N VAL A 23 -18.14 34.37 4.96
CA VAL A 23 -17.11 33.46 5.48
C VAL A 23 -16.35 32.99 4.26
N VAL A 24 -15.28 33.72 3.92
CA VAL A 24 -14.26 33.21 3.02
C VAL A 24 -13.53 32.15 3.83
N VAL A 25 -14.02 30.91 3.73
CA VAL A 25 -13.22 29.75 4.13
C VAL A 25 -12.05 29.73 3.16
N LEU A 26 -10.89 30.19 3.64
CA LEU A 26 -9.61 29.84 3.03
C LEU A 26 -9.51 28.32 3.14
N VAL A 27 -10.01 27.62 2.11
CA VAL A 27 -9.58 26.26 1.85
C VAL A 27 -8.13 26.43 1.45
N ALA A 28 -7.24 26.33 2.43
CA ALA A 28 -5.83 26.15 2.13
C ALA A 28 -5.74 24.99 1.13
N PRO A 29 -4.87 25.07 0.10
CA PRO A 29 -4.54 23.86 -0.63
C PRO A 29 -4.17 22.83 0.44
N ALA A 30 -4.78 21.66 0.38
CA ALA A 30 -4.29 20.50 1.12
C ALA A 30 -2.90 20.23 0.55
N GLU A 31 -1.92 21.01 0.99
CA GLU A 31 -0.53 20.79 0.71
C GLU A 31 -0.24 19.41 1.29
N ALA A 32 -0.06 18.49 0.35
CA ALA A 32 0.65 17.25 0.50
C ALA A 32 0.46 16.63 1.89
N TRP A 33 -0.64 15.89 2.03
CA TRP A 33 -0.67 14.78 2.97
C TRP A 33 0.55 13.94 2.58
N HIS A 34 1.64 14.13 3.31
CA HIS A 34 2.84 13.35 3.17
C HIS A 34 2.46 11.99 3.73
N SER A 35 1.90 11.19 2.85
CA SER A 35 1.54 9.83 3.16
C SER A 35 2.88 9.12 3.27
N SER A 36 3.41 8.99 4.49
CA SER A 36 4.40 7.97 4.82
C SER A 36 3.69 6.62 4.72
N GLN A 37 3.30 6.29 3.49
CA GLN A 37 2.64 5.04 3.16
C GLN A 37 3.72 4.01 3.38
N VAL A 38 3.49 3.09 4.30
CA VAL A 38 4.16 1.80 4.29
C VAL A 38 3.73 1.12 2.99
N LYS A 39 4.33 1.53 1.88
CA LYS A 39 4.14 0.88 0.60
C LYS A 39 4.81 -0.49 0.72
N ASN A 40 4.28 -1.50 0.01
CA ASN A 40 5.03 -2.74 -0.24
C ASN A 40 6.35 -2.48 -1.02
N THR A 41 6.58 -1.22 -1.39
CA THR A 41 7.81 -0.62 -1.86
C THR A 41 8.55 0.03 -0.68
N TRP A 42 9.11 -0.75 0.25
CA TRP A 42 10.12 -0.29 1.23
C TRP A 42 10.07 1.20 1.67
N GLY A 43 8.93 1.71 2.13
CA GLY A 43 8.81 3.11 2.56
C GLY A 43 9.35 4.18 1.57
N GLY A 44 9.29 3.92 0.25
CA GLY A 44 9.95 4.78 -0.76
C GLY A 44 9.36 4.69 -2.18
N ASP A 45 10.20 5.00 -3.17
CA ASP A 45 9.88 4.98 -4.60
C ASP A 45 10.56 3.79 -5.30
N GLY A 46 9.78 2.97 -6.00
CA GLY A 46 10.28 1.79 -6.73
C GLY A 46 9.24 0.65 -6.73
N PRO A 47 9.48 -0.44 -7.47
CA PRO A 47 8.57 -1.58 -7.47
C PRO A 47 8.64 -2.40 -6.17
N ALA A 48 7.56 -3.12 -5.86
CA ALA A 48 7.46 -4.01 -4.71
C ALA A 48 8.63 -5.01 -4.73
N ILE A 49 9.23 -5.28 -3.56
CA ILE A 49 10.38 -6.20 -3.41
C ILE A 49 11.51 -5.96 -4.44
N HIS A 50 11.78 -4.68 -4.74
CA HIS A 50 12.64 -4.19 -5.84
C HIS A 50 12.33 -4.78 -7.22
N GLY A 51 11.08 -5.14 -7.49
CA GLY A 51 10.67 -5.71 -8.77
C GLY A 51 11.15 -7.14 -8.98
N TYR A 52 11.43 -7.88 -7.89
CA TYR A 52 11.49 -9.33 -7.98
C TYR A 52 10.07 -9.91 -8.14
N ASP A 53 9.98 -11.04 -8.82
CA ASP A 53 8.74 -11.73 -9.10
C ASP A 53 8.34 -12.61 -7.90
N PRO A 54 7.27 -12.27 -7.16
CA PRO A 54 6.86 -13.04 -5.99
C PRO A 54 6.38 -14.45 -6.35
N VAL A 55 5.93 -14.70 -7.58
CA VAL A 55 5.45 -16.01 -8.03
C VAL A 55 6.63 -16.94 -8.31
N ALA A 56 7.75 -16.41 -8.79
CA ALA A 56 8.94 -17.20 -9.10
C ALA A 56 9.51 -17.96 -7.88
N TYR A 57 9.39 -17.41 -6.68
CA TYR A 57 9.78 -18.11 -5.45
C TYR A 57 9.04 -19.44 -5.27
N PHE A 58 7.77 -19.50 -5.68
CA PHE A 58 6.92 -20.68 -5.52
C PHE A 58 6.96 -21.62 -6.72
N THR A 59 7.04 -21.07 -7.94
CA THR A 59 6.95 -21.87 -9.18
C THR A 59 8.31 -22.33 -9.67
N LEU A 60 9.35 -21.51 -9.49
CA LEU A 60 10.71 -21.79 -9.94
C LEU A 60 11.65 -22.12 -8.76
N GLY A 61 11.30 -21.72 -7.54
CA GLY A 61 12.18 -21.89 -6.39
C GLY A 61 13.38 -20.94 -6.42
N GLU A 62 13.23 -19.78 -7.08
CA GLU A 62 14.32 -18.84 -7.33
C GLU A 62 13.85 -17.39 -7.14
N ALA A 63 14.74 -16.54 -6.63
CA ALA A 63 14.54 -15.09 -6.61
C ALA A 63 14.84 -14.52 -8.00
N MET A 64 13.80 -14.30 -8.80
CA MET A 64 13.93 -13.81 -10.18
C MET A 64 13.51 -12.35 -10.31
N LYS A 65 14.33 -11.54 -10.98
CA LYS A 65 13.97 -10.16 -11.30
C LYS A 65 12.86 -10.15 -12.37
N GLY A 66 11.75 -9.49 -12.06
CA GLY A 66 10.67 -9.23 -13.01
C GLY A 66 11.03 -8.12 -14.00
N SER A 67 10.11 -7.88 -14.94
CA SER A 67 10.20 -6.82 -15.94
C SER A 67 9.12 -5.77 -15.71
N ASP A 68 9.45 -4.51 -16.05
CA ASP A 68 8.53 -3.38 -16.16
C ASP A 68 7.48 -3.52 -17.29
N VAL A 69 7.57 -4.58 -18.11
CA VAL A 69 6.57 -4.93 -19.14
C VAL A 69 5.40 -5.71 -18.55
N PHE A 70 5.66 -6.55 -17.55
CA PHE A 70 4.65 -7.37 -16.89
C PHE A 70 4.47 -6.86 -15.47
N THR A 71 3.49 -5.97 -15.28
CA THR A 71 3.24 -5.33 -13.99
C THR A 71 1.81 -5.50 -13.48
N HIS A 72 1.63 -5.35 -12.17
CA HIS A 72 0.34 -5.29 -11.51
C HIS A 72 0.41 -4.40 -10.27
N ASP A 73 -0.54 -3.47 -10.13
CA ASP A 73 -0.65 -2.64 -8.93
C ASP A 73 -1.44 -3.35 -7.84
N TRP A 74 -0.85 -3.50 -6.66
CA TRP A 74 -1.54 -4.07 -5.49
C TRP A 74 -1.02 -3.49 -4.18
N LEU A 75 -1.95 -3.03 -3.33
CA LEU A 75 -1.67 -2.37 -2.05
C LEU A 75 -0.66 -1.21 -2.19
N GLY A 76 -0.93 -0.30 -3.13
CA GLY A 76 -0.13 0.93 -3.32
C GLY A 76 1.27 0.71 -3.88
N ALA A 77 1.55 -0.46 -4.44
CA ALA A 77 2.85 -0.83 -5.00
C ALA A 77 2.69 -1.45 -6.40
N GLU A 78 3.59 -1.09 -7.31
CA GLU A 78 3.74 -1.77 -8.60
C GLU A 78 4.57 -3.04 -8.43
N TRP A 79 4.01 -4.19 -8.80
CA TRP A 79 4.68 -5.48 -8.77
C TRP A 79 5.18 -5.85 -10.16
N HIS A 80 6.38 -6.42 -10.27
CA HIS A 80 6.98 -6.82 -11.54
C HIS A 80 7.04 -8.35 -11.64
N PHE A 81 6.90 -8.86 -12.85
CA PHE A 81 6.86 -10.31 -13.09
C PHE A 81 7.77 -10.70 -14.25
N VAL A 82 8.30 -11.92 -14.21
CA VAL A 82 9.13 -12.50 -15.29
C VAL A 82 8.26 -12.78 -16.51
N THR A 83 7.00 -13.12 -16.31
CA THR A 83 6.05 -13.48 -17.37
C THR A 83 4.66 -12.89 -17.12
N ALA A 84 3.86 -12.75 -18.17
CA ALA A 84 2.45 -12.39 -18.06
C ALA A 84 1.65 -13.43 -17.24
N GLU A 85 2.02 -14.71 -17.31
CA GLU A 85 1.35 -15.78 -16.56
C GLU A 85 1.61 -15.65 -15.05
N HIS A 86 2.83 -15.31 -14.64
CA HIS A 86 3.13 -14.99 -13.24
C HIS A 86 2.35 -13.76 -12.76
N ARG A 87 2.26 -12.70 -13.57
CA ARG A 87 1.41 -11.54 -13.27
C ARG A 87 -0.04 -11.95 -13.05
N ASP A 88 -0.58 -12.78 -13.94
CA ASP A 88 -1.96 -13.25 -13.86
C ASP A 88 -2.21 -14.16 -12.64
N LEU A 89 -1.24 -15.01 -12.27
CA LEU A 89 -1.30 -15.81 -11.05
C LEU A 89 -1.32 -14.94 -9.80
N PHE A 90 -0.46 -13.92 -9.75
CA PHE A 90 -0.44 -12.97 -8.64
C PHE A 90 -1.76 -12.20 -8.55
N ALA A 91 -2.25 -11.65 -9.67
CA ALA A 91 -3.50 -10.87 -9.68
C ALA A 91 -4.73 -11.69 -9.24
N GLN A 92 -4.72 -13.02 -9.43
CA GLN A 92 -5.78 -13.92 -8.98
C GLN A 92 -5.78 -14.14 -7.46
N ASP A 93 -4.60 -14.24 -6.85
CA ASP A 93 -4.45 -14.45 -5.40
C ASP A 93 -3.17 -13.78 -4.86
N PRO A 94 -3.15 -12.45 -4.71
CA PRO A 94 -1.95 -11.73 -4.29
C PRO A 94 -1.45 -12.18 -2.91
N THR A 95 -2.38 -12.52 -2.01
CA THR A 95 -2.08 -12.92 -0.63
C THR A 95 -1.33 -14.23 -0.52
N LYS A 96 -1.43 -15.10 -1.54
CA LYS A 96 -0.66 -16.35 -1.61
C LYS A 96 0.80 -16.13 -1.96
N TYR A 97 1.08 -15.13 -2.79
CA TYR A 97 2.42 -14.93 -3.38
C TYR A 97 3.19 -13.79 -2.71
N ALA A 98 2.49 -12.77 -2.21
CA ALA A 98 3.13 -11.66 -1.52
C ALA A 98 3.82 -12.13 -0.24
N PRO A 99 5.00 -11.56 0.10
CA PRO A 99 5.66 -11.91 1.36
C PRO A 99 4.83 -11.48 2.57
N GLN A 100 4.93 -12.23 3.67
CA GLN A 100 4.10 -12.02 4.85
C GLN A 100 4.31 -10.66 5.51
N HIS A 101 5.50 -10.08 5.39
CA HIS A 101 5.84 -8.75 5.93
C HIS A 101 6.19 -7.75 4.82
N GLY A 102 5.58 -7.92 3.64
CA GLY A 102 5.84 -7.09 2.47
C GLY A 102 7.32 -7.13 2.05
N GLY A 103 7.96 -5.97 1.91
CA GLY A 103 9.39 -5.89 1.59
C GLY A 103 10.34 -5.98 2.78
N TYR A 104 9.84 -6.20 4.00
CA TYR A 104 10.65 -6.11 5.21
C TYR A 104 11.11 -7.46 5.74
N CYS A 105 12.18 -7.43 6.52
CA CYS A 105 12.76 -8.60 7.17
C CYS A 105 11.77 -9.20 8.19
N ALA A 106 11.42 -10.48 8.00
CA ALA A 106 10.46 -11.19 8.83
C ALA A 106 10.85 -11.31 10.32
N VAL A 107 12.13 -11.17 10.62
CA VAL A 107 12.70 -11.24 11.97
C VAL A 107 12.92 -9.84 12.52
N GLY A 108 13.41 -8.90 11.69
CA GLY A 108 13.70 -7.52 12.09
C GLY A 108 12.46 -6.72 12.52
N ALA A 109 11.28 -7.08 12.02
CA ALA A 109 10.02 -6.44 12.36
C ALA A 109 9.57 -6.64 13.82
N SER A 110 10.15 -7.60 14.55
CA SER A 110 9.87 -7.84 15.97
C SER A 110 10.35 -6.69 16.87
N GLY A 111 11.55 -6.16 16.63
CA GLY A 111 12.16 -5.08 17.41
C GLY A 111 11.68 -3.67 17.05
N GLY A 112 10.62 -3.55 16.25
CA GLY A 112 10.15 -2.27 15.70
C GLY A 112 11.06 -1.67 14.61
N GLY A 113 12.10 -2.39 14.18
CA GLY A 113 13.00 -1.98 13.12
C GLY A 113 12.52 -2.43 11.75
N THR A 114 12.26 -1.48 10.84
CA THR A 114 11.94 -1.79 9.43
C THR A 114 13.23 -2.05 8.65
N PHE A 115 13.86 -3.20 8.89
CA PHE A 115 14.96 -3.65 8.03
C PHE A 115 14.41 -4.08 6.69
N ILE A 116 14.94 -3.46 5.65
CA ILE A 116 14.69 -3.82 4.26
C ILE A 116 15.21 -5.25 4.00
N ALA A 117 14.40 -6.14 3.43
CA ALA A 117 14.82 -7.50 3.15
C ALA A 117 15.55 -7.64 1.80
N GLU A 118 16.56 -8.50 1.73
CA GLU A 118 17.21 -8.86 0.46
C GLU A 118 16.36 -9.91 -0.28
N PRO A 119 15.93 -9.67 -1.53
CA PRO A 119 15.06 -10.60 -2.27
C PRO A 119 15.66 -12.01 -2.45
N GLU A 120 16.99 -12.13 -2.40
CA GLU A 120 17.70 -13.40 -2.50
C GLU A 120 17.79 -14.14 -1.16
N SER A 121 17.51 -13.48 -0.04
CA SER A 121 17.45 -14.09 1.30
C SER A 121 15.99 -14.35 1.66
N TRP A 122 15.48 -15.54 1.35
CA TRP A 122 14.06 -15.88 1.49
C TRP A 122 13.85 -17.31 1.96
N ARG A 123 12.65 -17.59 2.47
CA ARG A 123 12.14 -18.92 2.82
C ARG A 123 10.67 -19.03 2.47
N ILE A 124 10.23 -20.23 2.11
CA ILE A 124 8.81 -20.58 2.06
C ILE A 124 8.56 -21.55 3.22
N GLU A 125 7.76 -21.11 4.19
CA GLU A 125 7.34 -21.93 5.33
C GLU A 125 5.82 -21.98 5.35
N ASP A 126 5.24 -23.19 5.47
CA ASP A 126 3.78 -23.42 5.43
C ASP A 126 3.07 -22.73 4.25
N GLY A 127 3.73 -22.71 3.08
CA GLY A 127 3.19 -22.10 1.86
C GLY A 127 3.18 -20.57 1.86
N LYS A 128 3.93 -19.93 2.76
CA LYS A 128 4.04 -18.47 2.88
C LYS A 128 5.47 -18.01 2.61
N LEU A 129 5.61 -16.93 1.85
CA LEU A 129 6.91 -16.32 1.55
C LEU A 129 7.36 -15.39 2.68
N TYR A 130 8.58 -15.57 3.15
CA TYR A 130 9.27 -14.70 4.10
C TYR A 130 10.56 -14.21 3.47
N LEU A 131 10.82 -12.92 3.60
CA LEU A 131 12.07 -12.29 3.16
C LEU A 131 12.90 -11.86 4.38
N PHE A 132 14.21 -11.84 4.22
CA PHE A 132 15.16 -11.57 5.30
C PHE A 132 16.20 -10.54 4.87
N TYR A 133 16.69 -9.75 5.83
CA TYR A 133 17.79 -8.80 5.59
C TYR A 133 19.08 -9.50 5.15
N SER A 134 19.29 -10.75 5.56
CA SER A 134 20.47 -11.53 5.21
C SER A 134 20.20 -13.02 5.31
N GLU A 135 21.02 -13.82 4.63
CA GLU A 135 20.99 -15.28 4.74
C GLU A 135 21.30 -15.78 6.16
N GLU A 136 22.13 -15.06 6.93
CA GLU A 136 22.32 -15.36 8.36
C GLU A 136 21.00 -15.25 9.12
N THR A 137 20.23 -14.19 8.86
CA THR A 137 18.91 -13.99 9.47
C THR A 137 17.94 -15.09 9.02
N ALA A 138 17.92 -15.42 7.73
CA ALA A 138 17.11 -16.49 7.18
C ALA A 138 17.44 -17.86 7.79
N SER A 139 18.73 -18.14 8.05
CA SER A 139 19.19 -19.40 8.64
C SER A 139 18.72 -19.62 10.08
N ARG A 140 18.40 -18.54 10.79
CA ARG A 140 17.94 -18.56 12.18
C ARG A 140 16.42 -18.46 12.28
N PHE A 141 15.72 -18.36 11.14
CA PHE A 141 14.28 -18.24 11.10
C PHE A 141 13.64 -19.49 11.69
N ASN A 142 12.74 -19.28 12.65
CA ASN A 142 11.91 -20.31 13.22
C ASN A 142 10.46 -19.83 13.18
N PRO A 143 9.63 -20.35 12.26
CA PRO A 143 8.23 -19.98 12.18
C PRO A 143 7.53 -20.28 13.51
N GLY A 144 6.78 -19.31 14.05
CA GLY A 144 6.11 -19.44 15.35
C GLY A 144 6.95 -19.15 16.59
N SER A 145 8.23 -18.76 16.43
CA SER A 145 8.97 -18.13 17.52
C SER A 145 8.28 -16.83 17.99
N ALA A 146 8.47 -16.45 19.26
CA ALA A 146 7.88 -15.24 19.82
C ALA A 146 8.19 -13.99 18.98
N GLU A 147 9.41 -13.94 18.42
CA GLU A 147 9.88 -12.87 17.53
C GLU A 147 9.02 -12.75 16.27
N VAL A 148 8.72 -13.87 15.62
CA VAL A 148 7.90 -13.89 14.40
C VAL A 148 6.44 -13.58 14.70
N VAL A 149 5.91 -14.05 15.83
CA VAL A 149 4.55 -13.73 16.28
C VAL A 149 4.41 -12.22 16.55
N GLU A 150 5.42 -11.60 17.15
CA GLU A 150 5.45 -10.16 17.36
C GLU A 150 5.57 -9.38 16.04
N ALA A 151 6.42 -9.84 15.12
CA ALA A 151 6.52 -9.30 13.76
C ALA A 151 5.19 -9.35 13.01
N ASP A 152 4.46 -10.48 13.08
CA ASP A 152 3.14 -10.65 12.48
C ASP A 152 2.12 -9.65 13.05
N ALA A 153 2.09 -9.48 14.37
CA ALA A 153 1.19 -8.53 15.03
C ALA A 153 1.51 -7.07 14.66
N ASN A 154 2.80 -6.71 14.65
CA ASN A 154 3.27 -5.38 14.25
C ASN A 154 2.90 -5.08 12.80
N TRP A 155 3.12 -6.03 11.89
CA TRP A 155 2.78 -5.89 10.49
C TRP A 155 1.27 -5.76 10.25
N GLN A 156 0.44 -6.54 10.95
CA GLN A 156 -1.01 -6.40 10.88
C GLN A 156 -1.48 -5.02 11.30
N ASN A 157 -0.92 -4.46 12.37
CA ASN A 157 -1.25 -3.10 12.80
C ASN A 157 -0.85 -2.06 11.75
N GLN A 158 0.32 -2.23 11.12
CA GLN A 158 0.76 -1.36 10.02
C GLN A 158 -0.18 -1.47 8.81
N LEU A 159 -0.59 -2.68 8.42
CA LEU A 159 -1.56 -2.89 7.33
C LEU A 159 -2.93 -2.26 7.62
N LEU A 160 -3.41 -2.35 8.87
CA LEU A 160 -4.70 -1.74 9.25
C LEU A 160 -4.66 -0.22 9.16
N ASP A 161 -3.57 0.40 9.62
CA ASP A 161 -3.38 1.85 9.50
C ASP A 161 -3.39 2.32 8.03
N LEU A 162 -2.89 1.49 7.10
CA LEU A 162 -2.94 1.74 5.65
C LEU A 162 -4.33 1.62 5.03
N LEU A 163 -5.20 0.77 5.58
CA LEU A 163 -6.55 0.56 5.02
C LEU A 163 -7.56 1.60 5.53
N GLU A 164 -7.25 2.26 6.66
CA GLU A 164 -8.11 3.26 7.28
C GLU A 164 -7.85 4.70 6.78
N HIS A 165 -6.78 4.93 6.01
CA HIS A 165 -6.36 6.25 5.48
C HIS A 165 -6.14 6.24 3.97
#